data_AF-A0A077LUJ7-F1
#
_entry.id   AF-A0A077LUJ7-F1
#
_cell.length_a   1.000
_cell.length_b   1.000
_cell.length_c   1.000
_cell.angle_alpha   90.00
_cell.angle_beta   90.00
_cell.angle_gamma   90.00
#
_symmetry.space_group_name_H-M   'P 1'
#
loop_
_entity.id
_entity.type
_entity.pdbx_description
1 polymer ?
#
loop_
_entity_poly.entity_id
_entity_poly.type
_entity_poly.pdbx_seq_one_letter_code
_entity_poly.pdbx_strand_id
1 'polypeptide(L)'
;MTSAPVTLESFRGEFPRQPLNARRVAGALDAPGCQRRTALDAAGVNLDKLGSLISGEPRDRQSPFALTRGNQFEQQVVANGMAEIVALARRHLDLTIPEVRQHDLSAAALREAYPGVTGARMNELRARLTRQRTEEMLTDPAQAYNLIRHAMTRIDFGGETVFLEQDVLAFAIDGRIHVVEIKSYPRIDGRADPTKASATVRQTAVYVLSLQQLVVEIGAPPEVVNTTTMIVLPENLSFRPTAVTIDIDMYVRRLAHQLASVPRAADILDAIPDGTQLPAHPDDGADNDEVAAAATAAREALAVLPPRFTDGCVSCPLFHSCRDEAERHGSIARLGTAVAGSCGNVTSITAALDLADGRRAPSNASEAAVAAALARGAAAARIATRGLA
;
A
#
# COMPACT_ATOMS: atom_id res chain seq x y z
N MET A 1 -22.53 -29.55 15.26
CA MET A 1 -22.59 -28.50 14.22
C MET A 1 -21.16 -28.13 13.91
N THR A 2 -20.61 -28.65 12.83
CA THR A 2 -19.28 -28.24 12.34
C THR A 2 -19.42 -26.83 11.77
N SER A 3 -18.80 -25.85 12.43
CA SER A 3 -18.67 -24.48 11.97
C SER A 3 -18.07 -24.45 10.56
N ALA A 4 -18.61 -23.58 9.70
CA ALA A 4 -18.00 -23.32 8.40
C ALA A 4 -16.67 -22.58 8.59
N PRO A 5 -15.64 -22.88 7.78
CA PRO A 5 -14.35 -22.19 7.87
C PRO A 5 -14.54 -20.69 7.67
N VAL A 6 -13.81 -19.89 8.44
CA VAL A 6 -13.81 -18.44 8.31
C VAL A 6 -13.25 -18.09 6.93
N THR A 7 -14.06 -17.43 6.09
CA THR A 7 -13.61 -16.83 4.83
C THR A 7 -13.26 -15.37 5.05
N LEU A 8 -12.52 -14.76 4.12
CA LEU A 8 -12.22 -13.33 4.16
C LEU A 8 -13.51 -12.49 4.15
N GLU A 9 -14.53 -12.97 3.44
CA GLU A 9 -15.83 -12.34 3.38
C GLU A 9 -16.60 -12.50 4.70
N SER A 10 -16.61 -13.68 5.31
CA SER A 10 -17.28 -13.90 6.60
C SER A 10 -16.59 -13.13 7.74
N PHE A 11 -15.25 -13.05 7.74
CA PHE A 11 -14.50 -12.26 8.70
C PHE A 11 -14.82 -10.76 8.58
N ARG A 12 -14.87 -10.21 7.35
CA ARG A 12 -15.29 -8.82 7.14
C ARG A 12 -16.76 -8.60 7.54
N GLY A 13 -17.62 -9.58 7.26
CA GLY A 13 -19.06 -9.45 7.48
C GLY A 13 -19.66 -8.27 6.72
N GLU A 14 -20.45 -7.48 7.42
CA GLU A 14 -21.09 -6.26 6.90
C GLU A 14 -20.20 -5.02 7.02
N PHE A 15 -18.98 -5.16 7.56
CA PHE A 15 -18.07 -4.02 7.66
C PHE A 15 -17.77 -3.45 6.25
N PRO A 16 -17.79 -2.12 6.08
CA PRO A 16 -17.65 -1.48 4.78
C PRO A 16 -16.44 -1.98 3.99
N ARG A 17 -16.69 -2.34 2.73
CA ARG A 17 -15.66 -2.81 1.81
C ARG A 17 -14.93 -1.62 1.17
N GLN A 18 -13.60 -1.70 1.15
CA GLN A 18 -12.73 -0.87 0.35
C GLN A 18 -11.70 -1.80 -0.30
N PRO A 19 -11.69 -1.96 -1.63
CA PRO A 19 -10.67 -2.75 -2.30
C PRO A 19 -9.25 -2.22 -2.06
N LEU A 20 -8.26 -3.10 -2.20
CA LEU A 20 -6.86 -2.70 -2.31
C LEU A 20 -6.67 -1.90 -3.60
N ASN A 21 -5.80 -0.89 -3.51
CA ASN A 21 -5.27 -0.12 -4.63
C ASN A 21 -3.74 0.00 -4.43
N ALA A 22 -3.03 0.55 -5.41
CA ALA A 22 -1.56 0.61 -5.34
C ALA A 22 -1.05 1.35 -4.10
N ARG A 23 -1.75 2.43 -3.67
CA ARG A 23 -1.41 3.15 -2.44
C ARG A 23 -1.54 2.26 -1.20
N ARG A 24 -2.60 1.46 -1.11
CA ARG A 24 -2.80 0.54 0.02
C ARG A 24 -1.85 -0.64 -0.01
N VAL A 25 -1.55 -1.21 -1.18
CA VAL A 25 -0.54 -2.25 -1.34
C VAL A 25 0.82 -1.74 -0.88
N ALA A 26 1.24 -0.56 -1.36
CA ALA A 26 2.48 0.08 -0.90
C ALA A 26 2.49 0.29 0.62
N GLY A 27 1.41 0.82 1.19
CA GLY A 27 1.30 1.04 2.64
C GLY A 27 1.24 -0.24 3.48
N ALA A 28 0.67 -1.33 2.95
CA ALA A 28 0.67 -2.62 3.63
C ALA A 28 2.09 -3.19 3.79
N LEU A 29 2.98 -2.84 2.86
CA LEU A 29 4.37 -3.30 2.83
C LEU A 29 5.33 -2.43 3.64
N ASP A 30 4.85 -1.31 4.21
CA ASP A 30 5.59 -0.54 5.21
C ASP A 30 5.72 -1.33 6.53
N ALA A 31 4.82 -2.29 6.80
CA ALA A 31 4.85 -3.17 7.97
C ALA A 31 4.83 -4.65 7.55
N PRO A 32 5.91 -5.17 6.93
CA PRO A 32 5.94 -6.52 6.37
C PRO A 32 5.68 -7.58 7.45
N GLY A 33 4.94 -8.65 7.11
CA GLY A 33 4.62 -9.73 8.05
C GLY A 33 3.59 -9.38 9.14
N CYS A 34 2.93 -8.22 9.07
CA CYS A 34 1.82 -7.90 9.97
C CYS A 34 0.56 -8.68 9.57
N GLN A 35 0.29 -9.80 10.25
CA GLN A 35 -0.86 -10.67 9.98
C GLN A 35 -2.20 -9.91 10.06
N ARG A 36 -2.38 -9.08 11.09
CA ARG A 36 -3.55 -8.20 11.22
C ARG A 36 -3.77 -7.34 9.98
N ARG A 37 -2.71 -6.72 9.46
CA ARG A 37 -2.81 -5.86 8.28
C ARG A 37 -3.11 -6.67 7.03
N THR A 38 -2.41 -7.78 6.81
CA THR A 38 -2.62 -8.66 5.66
C THR A 38 -4.04 -9.21 5.61
N ALA A 39 -4.57 -9.72 6.72
CA ALA A 39 -5.93 -10.25 6.78
C ALA A 39 -6.99 -9.18 6.46
N LEU A 40 -6.87 -7.98 7.05
CA LEU A 40 -7.83 -6.89 6.83
C LEU A 40 -7.78 -6.35 5.39
N ASP A 41 -6.58 -6.23 4.82
CA ASP A 41 -6.41 -5.77 3.44
C ASP A 41 -6.93 -6.82 2.43
N ALA A 42 -6.62 -8.11 2.64
CA ALA A 42 -7.13 -9.21 1.81
C ALA A 42 -8.67 -9.33 1.92
N ALA A 43 -9.22 -9.15 3.12
CA ALA A 43 -10.67 -9.09 3.34
C ALA A 43 -11.34 -7.85 2.74
N GLY A 44 -10.56 -6.88 2.24
CA GLY A 44 -11.07 -5.66 1.65
C GLY A 44 -11.75 -4.76 2.66
N VAL A 45 -11.33 -4.78 3.92
CA VAL A 45 -11.87 -3.94 4.99
C VAL A 45 -11.51 -2.48 4.72
N ASN A 46 -12.47 -1.56 4.91
CA ASN A 46 -12.21 -0.13 4.94
C ASN A 46 -11.46 0.24 6.24
N LEU A 47 -10.14 0.27 6.15
CA LEU A 47 -9.28 0.52 7.31
C LEU A 47 -9.42 1.93 7.87
N ASP A 48 -9.80 2.92 7.06
CA ASP A 48 -10.01 4.29 7.55
C ASP A 48 -11.23 4.35 8.49
N LYS A 49 -12.33 3.69 8.10
CA LYS A 49 -13.51 3.52 8.93
C LYS A 49 -13.23 2.68 10.18
N LEU A 50 -12.52 1.56 10.03
CA LEU A 50 -12.15 0.71 11.16
C LEU A 50 -11.25 1.44 12.16
N GLY A 51 -10.22 2.13 11.67
CA GLY A 51 -9.32 2.93 12.50
C GLY A 51 -10.06 3.99 13.28
N SER A 52 -10.93 4.76 12.61
CA SER A 52 -11.72 5.82 13.26
C SER A 52 -12.69 5.25 14.31
N LEU A 53 -13.34 4.12 14.00
CA LEU A 53 -14.25 3.45 14.95
C LEU A 53 -13.53 3.01 16.22
N ILE A 54 -12.36 2.38 16.11
CA ILE A 54 -11.66 1.81 17.27
C ILE A 54 -10.85 2.83 18.07
N SER A 55 -10.41 3.94 17.44
CA SER A 55 -9.70 5.02 18.15
C SER A 55 -10.65 6.08 18.71
N GLY A 56 -11.87 6.20 18.19
CA GLY A 56 -12.78 7.31 18.50
C GLY A 56 -12.33 8.64 17.89
N GLU A 57 -11.27 8.64 17.09
CA GLU A 57 -10.73 9.83 16.43
C GLU A 57 -11.08 9.77 14.94
N PRO A 58 -11.82 10.75 14.40
CA PRO A 58 -12.05 10.83 12.97
C PRO A 58 -10.70 10.96 12.25
N ARG A 59 -10.45 10.14 11.23
CA ARG A 59 -9.33 10.40 10.33
C ARG A 59 -9.53 11.72 9.58
N ASP A 60 -8.44 12.44 9.38
CA ASP A 60 -8.38 13.60 8.49
C ASP A 60 -8.95 13.24 7.12
N ARG A 61 -10.16 13.72 6.83
CA ARG A 61 -10.73 13.65 5.49
C ARG A 61 -9.97 14.63 4.61
N GLN A 62 -9.61 14.19 3.40
CA GLN A 62 -9.09 15.14 2.40
C GLN A 62 -10.11 16.25 2.18
N SER A 63 -9.64 17.49 2.18
CA SER A 63 -10.48 18.65 1.91
C SER A 63 -11.19 18.49 0.56
N PRO A 64 -12.52 18.73 0.48
CA PRO A 64 -13.24 18.75 -0.79
C PRO A 64 -12.59 19.67 -1.82
N PHE A 65 -12.01 20.79 -1.38
CA PHE A 65 -11.27 21.71 -2.24
C PHE A 65 -10.01 21.05 -2.84
N ALA A 66 -9.26 20.27 -2.05
CA ALA A 66 -8.08 19.56 -2.53
C ALA A 66 -8.46 18.47 -3.54
N LEU A 67 -9.58 17.78 -3.33
CA LEU A 67 -10.12 16.79 -4.28
C LEU A 67 -10.53 17.45 -5.60
N THR A 68 -11.34 18.50 -5.56
CA THR A 68 -11.78 19.24 -6.76
C THR A 68 -10.59 19.81 -7.53
N ARG A 69 -9.64 20.43 -6.83
CA ARG A 69 -8.41 20.97 -7.44
C ARG A 69 -7.58 19.87 -8.10
N GLY A 70 -7.48 18.69 -7.47
CA GLY A 70 -6.78 17.55 -8.03
C GLY A 70 -7.43 17.04 -9.32
N ASN A 71 -8.75 16.85 -9.30
CA ASN A 71 -9.50 16.43 -10.48
C ASN A 71 -9.38 17.42 -11.64
N GLN A 72 -9.42 18.73 -11.35
CA GLN A 72 -9.24 19.76 -12.36
C GLN A 72 -7.84 19.70 -12.99
N PHE A 73 -6.80 19.51 -12.18
CA PHE A 73 -5.43 19.37 -12.68
C PHE A 73 -5.29 18.12 -13.56
N GLU A 74 -5.81 16.96 -13.10
CA GLU A 74 -5.76 15.73 -13.89
C GLU A 74 -6.47 15.90 -15.24
N GLN A 75 -7.69 16.46 -15.24
CA GLN A 75 -8.45 16.75 -16.45
C GLN A 75 -7.67 17.64 -17.43
N GLN A 76 -6.99 18.67 -16.92
CA GLN A 76 -6.14 19.53 -17.75
C GLN A 76 -4.97 18.77 -18.37
N VAL A 77 -4.29 17.91 -17.60
CA VAL A 77 -3.13 17.14 -18.06
C VAL A 77 -3.52 16.13 -19.17
N VAL A 78 -4.70 15.52 -19.07
CA VAL A 78 -5.15 14.51 -20.05
C VAL A 78 -5.95 15.10 -21.22
N ALA A 79 -6.27 16.40 -21.18
CA ALA A 79 -7.01 17.07 -22.24
C ALA A 79 -6.25 17.11 -23.59
N ASN A 80 -6.97 17.48 -24.65
CA ASN A 80 -6.42 17.68 -26.01
C ASN A 80 -5.62 16.47 -26.52
N GLY A 81 -6.12 15.27 -26.20
CA GLY A 81 -5.41 14.03 -26.47
C GLY A 81 -4.04 14.01 -25.80
N MET A 82 -3.98 14.18 -24.47
CA MET A 82 -2.77 14.06 -23.64
C MET A 82 -1.54 14.82 -24.18
N ALA A 83 -1.76 15.96 -24.87
CA ALA A 83 -0.69 16.71 -25.53
C ALA A 83 0.39 17.18 -24.53
N GLU A 84 -0.02 17.53 -23.31
CA GLU A 84 0.89 17.89 -22.21
C GLU A 84 1.81 16.71 -21.83
N ILE A 85 1.25 15.50 -21.70
CA ILE A 85 2.05 14.30 -21.39
C ILE A 85 3.05 14.02 -22.50
N VAL A 86 2.65 14.14 -23.77
CA VAL A 86 3.56 13.95 -24.93
C VAL A 86 4.69 14.98 -24.90
N ALA A 87 4.37 16.25 -24.66
CA ALA A 87 5.37 17.32 -24.58
C ALA A 87 6.35 17.11 -23.42
N LEU A 88 5.84 16.69 -22.25
CA LEU A 88 6.66 16.38 -21.08
C LEU A 88 7.52 15.13 -21.31
N ALA A 89 6.98 14.08 -21.93
CA ALA A 89 7.73 12.87 -22.23
C ALA A 89 8.89 13.13 -23.19
N ARG A 90 8.67 13.89 -24.28
CA ARG A 90 9.75 14.33 -25.18
C ARG A 90 10.86 15.08 -24.43
N ARG A 91 10.48 15.97 -23.51
CA ARG A 91 11.43 16.82 -22.77
C ARG A 91 12.19 16.07 -21.68
N HIS A 92 11.51 15.19 -20.94
CA HIS A 92 12.03 14.62 -19.69
C HIS A 92 12.47 13.16 -19.81
N LEU A 93 11.90 12.41 -20.76
CA LEU A 93 12.27 11.02 -21.05
C LEU A 93 13.07 10.88 -22.35
N ASP A 94 13.32 11.98 -23.07
CA ASP A 94 14.02 12.01 -24.37
C ASP A 94 13.37 11.08 -25.44
N LEU A 95 12.05 10.90 -25.36
CA LEU A 95 11.33 10.01 -26.25
C LEU A 95 10.94 10.71 -27.56
N THR A 96 11.24 10.07 -28.68
CA THR A 96 10.75 10.50 -29.99
C THR A 96 9.36 9.92 -30.25
N ILE A 97 8.33 10.74 -30.11
CA ILE A 97 6.93 10.33 -30.32
C ILE A 97 6.43 10.95 -31.63
N PRO A 98 6.57 10.30 -32.80
CA PRO A 98 6.19 10.88 -34.08
C PRO A 98 4.66 10.94 -34.25
N GLU A 99 3.96 9.90 -33.84
CA GLU A 99 2.52 9.76 -33.93
C GLU A 99 1.95 9.39 -32.57
N VAL A 100 0.73 9.86 -32.27
CA VAL A 100 0.08 9.64 -30.97
C VAL A 100 -1.18 8.82 -31.19
N ARG A 101 -1.25 7.62 -30.60
CA ARG A 101 -2.40 6.72 -30.63
C ARG A 101 -2.84 6.43 -29.21
N GLN A 102 -4.09 6.78 -28.90
CA GLN A 102 -4.58 6.80 -27.51
C GLN A 102 -5.73 5.86 -27.28
N HIS A 103 -5.75 5.25 -26.09
CA HIS A 103 -6.85 4.42 -25.66
C HIS A 103 -7.21 4.74 -24.20
N ASP A 104 -8.45 5.12 -23.94
CA ASP A 104 -8.96 5.28 -22.57
C ASP A 104 -9.66 3.99 -22.16
N LEU A 105 -9.09 3.28 -21.18
CA LEU A 105 -9.64 2.04 -20.63
C LEU A 105 -10.48 2.27 -19.37
N SER A 106 -10.91 3.50 -19.08
CA SER A 106 -11.80 3.78 -17.95
C SER A 106 -13.14 3.06 -18.12
N ALA A 107 -13.79 2.75 -16.99
CA ALA A 107 -15.13 2.18 -17.00
C ALA A 107 -16.16 3.09 -17.69
N ALA A 108 -15.92 4.41 -17.73
CA ALA A 108 -16.77 5.36 -18.43
C ALA A 108 -16.59 5.24 -19.95
N ALA A 109 -15.35 5.21 -20.44
CA ALA A 109 -15.04 5.07 -21.88
C ALA A 109 -15.52 3.74 -22.45
N LEU A 110 -15.46 2.66 -21.67
CA LEU A 110 -15.84 1.31 -22.13
C LEU A 110 -17.34 1.03 -22.04
N ARG A 111 -18.13 1.88 -21.38
CA ARG A 111 -19.54 1.60 -21.07
C ARG A 111 -20.40 1.40 -22.31
N GLU A 112 -20.15 2.18 -23.36
CA GLU A 112 -20.91 2.10 -24.62
C GLU A 112 -20.60 0.81 -25.39
N ALA A 113 -19.32 0.45 -25.50
CA ALA A 113 -18.90 -0.76 -26.20
C ALA A 113 -19.22 -2.06 -25.44
N TYR A 114 -19.36 -1.98 -24.10
CA TYR A 114 -19.62 -3.13 -23.23
C TYR A 114 -20.78 -2.85 -22.27
N PRO A 115 -22.01 -2.70 -22.78
CA PRO A 115 -23.16 -2.39 -21.95
C PRO A 115 -23.43 -3.52 -20.94
N GLY A 116 -23.76 -3.15 -19.70
CA GLY A 116 -24.09 -4.11 -18.63
C GLY A 116 -22.89 -4.72 -17.91
N VAL A 117 -21.65 -4.45 -18.34
CA VAL A 117 -20.43 -4.86 -17.63
C VAL A 117 -20.12 -3.83 -16.54
N THR A 118 -20.17 -4.22 -15.27
CA THR A 118 -19.93 -3.34 -14.12
C THR A 118 -19.17 -4.05 -13.00
N GLY A 119 -18.67 -3.29 -12.02
CA GLY A 119 -18.01 -3.83 -10.82
C GLY A 119 -16.79 -4.69 -11.16
N ALA A 120 -16.68 -5.86 -10.52
CA ALA A 120 -15.56 -6.79 -10.73
C ALA A 120 -15.39 -7.21 -12.20
N ARG A 121 -16.49 -7.46 -12.92
CA ARG A 121 -16.46 -7.82 -14.35
C ARG A 121 -15.88 -6.70 -15.22
N MET A 122 -16.09 -5.45 -14.84
CA MET A 122 -15.46 -4.30 -15.53
C MET A 122 -13.95 -4.27 -15.26
N ASN A 123 -13.50 -4.55 -14.04
CA ASN A 123 -12.07 -4.61 -13.74
C ASN A 123 -11.38 -5.75 -14.52
N GLU A 124 -12.00 -6.92 -14.62
CA GLU A 124 -11.51 -8.03 -15.43
C GLU A 124 -11.43 -7.68 -16.92
N LEU A 125 -12.47 -7.06 -17.47
CA LEU A 125 -12.49 -6.57 -18.85
C LEU A 125 -11.32 -5.61 -19.11
N ARG A 126 -11.15 -4.61 -18.23
CA ARG A 126 -10.08 -3.61 -18.33
C ARG A 126 -8.70 -4.25 -18.23
N ALA A 127 -8.53 -5.26 -17.37
CA ALA A 127 -7.27 -5.98 -17.23
C ALA A 127 -6.92 -6.78 -18.49
N ARG A 128 -7.92 -7.46 -19.08
CA ARG A 128 -7.76 -8.17 -20.35
C ARG A 128 -7.45 -7.24 -21.52
N LEU A 129 -8.14 -6.10 -21.61
CA LEU A 129 -7.83 -5.08 -22.62
C LEU A 129 -6.44 -4.48 -22.42
N THR A 130 -6.03 -4.24 -21.18
CA THR A 130 -4.66 -3.78 -20.88
C THR A 130 -3.62 -4.78 -21.35
N ARG A 131 -3.80 -6.08 -21.04
CA ARG A 131 -2.95 -7.17 -21.54
C ARG A 131 -2.82 -7.14 -23.06
N GLN A 132 -3.94 -7.09 -23.76
CA GLN A 132 -3.97 -7.05 -25.22
C GLN A 132 -3.19 -5.84 -25.77
N ARG A 133 -3.42 -4.65 -25.21
CA ARG A 133 -2.78 -3.41 -25.68
C ARG A 133 -1.28 -3.41 -25.40
N THR A 134 -0.86 -3.97 -24.25
CA THR A 134 0.56 -4.18 -23.93
C THR A 134 1.22 -5.18 -24.87
N GLU A 135 0.53 -6.27 -25.24
CA GLU A 135 1.02 -7.24 -26.23
C GLU A 135 1.17 -6.60 -27.62
N GLU A 136 0.18 -5.82 -28.07
CA GLU A 136 0.24 -5.03 -29.31
C GLU A 136 1.41 -4.04 -29.28
N MET A 137 1.59 -3.31 -28.18
CA MET A 137 2.73 -2.39 -27.98
C MET A 137 4.08 -3.06 -28.20
N LEU A 138 4.25 -4.30 -27.74
CA LEU A 138 5.51 -5.03 -27.83
C LEU A 138 5.73 -5.74 -29.17
N THR A 139 4.65 -6.07 -29.89
CA THR A 139 4.71 -6.87 -31.13
C THR A 139 4.62 -6.04 -32.39
N ASP A 140 3.79 -5.00 -32.42
CA ASP A 140 3.65 -4.05 -33.54
C ASP A 140 3.54 -2.60 -33.03
N PRO A 141 4.64 -2.03 -32.49
CA PRO A 141 4.63 -0.68 -31.92
C PRO A 141 4.25 0.42 -32.92
N ALA A 142 4.40 0.16 -34.23
CA ALA A 142 4.08 1.12 -35.28
C ALA A 142 2.57 1.30 -35.45
N GLN A 143 1.75 0.30 -35.13
CA GLN A 143 0.28 0.37 -35.22
C GLN A 143 -0.40 0.38 -33.85
N ALA A 144 0.29 -0.07 -32.80
CA ALA A 144 -0.26 -0.12 -31.45
C ALA A 144 -0.59 1.26 -30.88
N TYR A 145 -1.53 1.27 -29.94
CA TYR A 145 -1.71 2.40 -29.04
C TYR A 145 -0.41 2.63 -28.26
N ASN A 146 0.04 3.88 -28.20
CA ASN A 146 1.27 4.25 -27.51
C ASN A 146 1.04 5.15 -26.29
N LEU A 147 -0.23 5.46 -25.99
CA LEU A 147 -0.68 6.02 -24.73
C LEU A 147 -1.98 5.34 -24.30
N ILE A 148 -1.96 4.67 -23.15
CA ILE A 148 -3.14 4.01 -22.58
C ILE A 148 -3.44 4.66 -21.23
N ARG A 149 -4.63 5.25 -21.10
CA ARG A 149 -5.11 5.84 -19.85
C ARG A 149 -5.96 4.83 -19.09
N HIS A 150 -5.94 4.90 -17.76
CA HIS A 150 -6.75 4.03 -16.89
C HIS A 150 -6.52 2.55 -17.16
N ALA A 151 -5.29 2.21 -17.54
CA ALA A 151 -4.88 0.82 -17.72
C ALA A 151 -5.05 0.07 -16.40
N MET A 152 -5.41 -1.20 -16.49
CA MET A 152 -5.66 -2.05 -15.34
C MET A 152 -4.69 -3.21 -15.35
N THR A 153 -3.87 -3.30 -14.33
CA THR A 153 -2.96 -4.44 -14.10
C THR A 153 -3.44 -5.25 -12.89
N ARG A 154 -2.85 -6.44 -12.71
CA ARG A 154 -3.17 -7.31 -11.58
C ARG A 154 -1.92 -7.56 -10.76
N ILE A 155 -2.10 -7.76 -9.46
CA ILE A 155 -1.06 -8.24 -8.57
C ILE A 155 -1.68 -9.23 -7.58
N ASP A 156 -0.93 -10.28 -7.21
CA ASP A 156 -1.32 -11.14 -6.09
C ASP A 156 -0.96 -10.46 -4.77
N PHE A 157 -1.90 -10.38 -3.85
CA PHE A 157 -1.65 -9.92 -2.49
C PHE A 157 -2.20 -10.94 -1.50
N GLY A 158 -1.32 -11.79 -0.97
CA GLY A 158 -1.71 -12.83 -0.02
C GLY A 158 -2.67 -13.87 -0.61
N GLY A 159 -2.54 -14.19 -1.90
CA GLY A 159 -3.43 -15.12 -2.61
C GLY A 159 -4.68 -14.47 -3.22
N GLU A 160 -4.90 -13.18 -3.00
CA GLU A 160 -6.02 -12.44 -3.57
C GLU A 160 -5.58 -11.60 -4.77
N THR A 161 -6.38 -11.63 -5.85
CA THR A 161 -6.13 -10.79 -7.03
C THR A 161 -6.54 -9.35 -6.75
N VAL A 162 -5.58 -8.45 -6.79
CA VAL A 162 -5.80 -7.00 -6.67
C VAL A 162 -5.70 -6.34 -8.04
N PHE A 163 -6.74 -5.60 -8.40
CA PHE A 163 -6.79 -4.81 -9.62
C PHE A 163 -6.22 -3.42 -9.38
N LEU A 164 -5.24 -3.03 -10.19
CA LEU A 164 -4.50 -1.78 -10.06
C LEU A 164 -4.71 -0.91 -11.29
N GLU A 165 -5.45 0.17 -11.10
CA GLU A 165 -5.65 1.20 -12.11
C GLU A 165 -4.45 2.14 -12.14
N GLN A 166 -3.84 2.30 -13.33
CA GLN A 166 -2.75 3.22 -13.60
C GLN A 166 -3.27 4.46 -14.30
N ASP A 167 -2.70 5.63 -13.98
CA ASP A 167 -3.11 6.88 -14.61
C ASP A 167 -2.83 6.81 -16.12
N VAL A 168 -1.56 6.63 -16.50
CA VAL A 168 -1.13 6.51 -17.89
C VAL A 168 0.02 5.50 -18.04
N LEU A 169 -0.20 4.51 -18.89
CA LEU A 169 0.84 3.68 -19.48
C LEU A 169 1.29 4.29 -20.80
N ALA A 170 2.59 4.49 -20.95
CA ALA A 170 3.12 5.24 -22.07
C ALA A 170 4.23 4.46 -22.80
N PHE A 171 4.07 4.40 -24.12
CA PHE A 171 5.05 4.06 -25.15
C PHE A 171 5.56 2.60 -25.15
N ALA A 172 5.81 2.08 -26.35
CA ALA A 172 6.82 1.04 -26.58
C ALA A 172 7.78 1.57 -27.66
N ILE A 173 8.09 2.86 -27.55
CA ILE A 173 9.02 3.56 -28.41
C ILE A 173 10.41 3.20 -27.91
N ASP A 174 11.29 2.81 -28.82
CA ASP A 174 12.59 2.21 -28.51
C ASP A 174 12.51 0.89 -27.72
N GLY A 175 11.36 0.19 -27.80
CA GLY A 175 11.16 -1.13 -27.18
C GLY A 175 10.95 -1.10 -25.66
N ARG A 176 10.63 0.08 -25.08
CA ARG A 176 10.42 0.23 -23.64
C ARG A 176 9.08 0.86 -23.29
N ILE A 177 8.47 0.35 -22.21
CA ILE A 177 7.25 0.85 -21.60
C ILE A 177 7.57 1.71 -20.40
N HIS A 178 7.00 2.92 -20.38
CA HIS A 178 7.16 3.90 -19.32
C HIS A 178 5.84 4.09 -18.57
N VAL A 179 5.91 4.11 -17.23
CA VAL A 179 4.78 4.50 -16.39
C VAL A 179 4.82 6.01 -16.17
N VAL A 180 3.67 6.66 -16.38
CA VAL A 180 3.47 8.08 -16.14
C VAL A 180 2.40 8.26 -15.07
N GLU A 181 2.80 8.84 -13.93
CA GLU A 181 1.91 9.10 -12.80
C GLU A 181 1.52 10.58 -12.75
N ILE A 182 0.25 10.88 -12.49
CA ILE A 182 -0.25 12.25 -12.38
C ILE A 182 -0.58 12.54 -10.92
N LYS A 183 0.06 13.57 -10.34
CA LYS A 183 -0.17 13.96 -8.95
C LYS A 183 -0.52 15.45 -8.84
N SER A 184 -1.42 15.77 -7.91
CA SER A 184 -1.97 17.11 -7.73
C SER A 184 -1.26 17.97 -6.68
N TYR A 185 -0.26 17.44 -5.98
CA TYR A 185 0.52 18.24 -5.04
C TYR A 185 1.60 19.05 -5.77
N PRO A 186 1.84 20.31 -5.39
CA PRO A 186 2.72 21.19 -6.14
C PRO A 186 4.19 20.84 -5.97
N ARG A 187 4.96 21.17 -7.02
CA ARG A 187 6.42 21.29 -6.98
C ARG A 187 6.77 22.78 -6.81
N ILE A 188 7.03 23.19 -5.58
CA ILE A 188 7.32 24.59 -5.20
C ILE A 188 8.82 24.83 -5.33
N ASP A 189 9.21 25.84 -6.12
CA ASP A 189 10.62 26.23 -6.33
C ASP A 189 11.51 25.04 -6.70
N GLY A 190 10.97 24.16 -7.55
CA GLY A 190 11.66 22.96 -8.02
C GLY A 190 11.67 21.78 -7.05
N ARG A 191 10.99 21.86 -5.90
CA ARG A 191 10.93 20.80 -4.87
C ARG A 191 9.49 20.34 -4.61
N ALA A 192 9.29 19.04 -4.59
CA ALA A 192 8.05 18.44 -4.11
C ALA A 192 8.11 18.22 -2.58
N ASP A 193 6.94 18.15 -1.94
CA ASP A 193 6.83 17.68 -0.56
C ASP A 193 7.47 16.28 -0.43
N PRO A 194 8.50 16.09 0.42
CA PRO A 194 9.24 14.83 0.50
C PRO A 194 8.38 13.63 0.90
N THR A 195 7.37 13.83 1.75
CA THR A 195 6.47 12.80 2.23
C THR A 195 5.55 12.33 1.09
N LYS A 196 4.96 13.28 0.35
CA LYS A 196 4.10 12.98 -0.80
C LYS A 196 4.89 12.40 -1.97
N ALA A 197 6.10 12.88 -2.21
CA ALA A 197 7.01 12.33 -3.21
C ALA A 197 7.38 10.88 -2.87
N SER A 198 7.79 10.61 -1.64
CA SER A 198 8.13 9.24 -1.20
C SER A 198 6.94 8.28 -1.29
N ALA A 199 5.74 8.73 -0.95
CA ALA A 199 4.52 7.94 -1.11
C ALA A 199 4.21 7.65 -2.58
N THR A 200 4.40 8.64 -3.46
CA THR A 200 4.21 8.48 -4.91
C THR A 200 5.20 7.48 -5.49
N VAL A 201 6.49 7.56 -5.13
CA VAL A 201 7.51 6.60 -5.57
C VAL A 201 7.14 5.17 -5.19
N ARG A 202 6.70 4.94 -3.96
CA ARG A 202 6.27 3.60 -3.52
C ARG A 202 5.02 3.14 -4.28
N GLN A 203 4.05 4.01 -4.52
CA GLN A 203 2.86 3.69 -5.31
C GLN A 203 3.22 3.33 -6.76
N THR A 204 4.06 4.14 -7.40
CA THR A 204 4.52 3.92 -8.78
C THR A 204 5.34 2.63 -8.90
N ALA A 205 6.11 2.24 -7.87
CA ALA A 205 6.80 0.95 -7.85
C ALA A 205 5.81 -0.22 -7.91
N VAL A 206 4.62 -0.11 -7.31
CA VAL A 206 3.56 -1.12 -7.44
C VAL A 206 3.07 -1.23 -8.88
N TYR A 207 2.86 -0.10 -9.56
CA TYR A 207 2.45 -0.09 -10.96
C TYR A 207 3.51 -0.65 -11.91
N VAL A 208 4.78 -0.32 -11.70
CA VAL A 208 5.88 -0.88 -12.48
C VAL A 208 6.00 -2.39 -12.24
N LEU A 209 5.93 -2.85 -10.99
CA LEU A 209 6.00 -4.28 -10.68
C LEU A 209 4.81 -5.06 -11.29
N SER A 210 3.59 -4.55 -11.17
CA SER A 210 2.42 -5.23 -11.73
C SER A 210 2.46 -5.29 -13.26
N LEU A 211 3.06 -4.28 -13.91
CA LEU A 211 3.29 -4.29 -15.34
C LEU A 211 4.43 -5.25 -15.73
N GLN A 212 5.50 -5.35 -14.94
CA GLN A 212 6.56 -6.33 -15.12
C GLN A 212 6.03 -7.76 -15.05
N GLN A 213 5.13 -8.03 -14.10
CA GLN A 213 4.42 -9.31 -14.02
C GLN A 213 3.57 -9.56 -15.27
N LEU A 214 2.82 -8.55 -15.73
CA LEU A 214 2.00 -8.66 -16.95
C LEU A 214 2.84 -8.97 -18.20
N VAL A 215 3.96 -8.29 -18.42
CA VAL A 215 4.79 -8.54 -19.61
C VAL A 215 5.43 -9.93 -19.56
N VAL A 216 5.80 -10.42 -18.37
CA VAL A 216 6.25 -11.80 -18.18
C VAL A 216 5.14 -12.80 -18.52
N GLU A 217 3.88 -12.54 -18.14
CA GLU A 217 2.71 -13.36 -18.55
C GLU A 217 2.46 -13.36 -20.07
N ILE A 218 2.96 -12.36 -20.80
CA ILE A 218 2.88 -12.26 -22.26
C ILE A 218 4.12 -12.89 -22.93
N GLY A 219 5.13 -13.29 -22.16
CA GLY A 219 6.36 -13.92 -22.67
C GLY A 219 7.47 -12.93 -23.03
N ALA A 220 7.38 -11.67 -22.57
CA ALA A 220 8.40 -10.66 -22.74
C ALA A 220 9.27 -10.50 -21.47
N PRO A 221 10.53 -10.05 -21.60
CA PRO A 221 11.40 -9.83 -20.44
C PRO A 221 10.91 -8.64 -19.60
N PRO A 222 10.95 -8.69 -18.25
CA PRO A 222 10.44 -7.62 -17.41
C PRO A 222 11.14 -6.26 -17.63
N GLU A 223 12.36 -6.26 -18.16
CA GLU A 223 13.16 -5.07 -18.46
C GLU A 223 12.60 -4.22 -19.61
N VAL A 224 11.63 -4.73 -20.37
CA VAL A 224 10.86 -3.88 -21.30
C VAL A 224 10.07 -2.82 -20.54
N VAL A 225 9.71 -3.05 -19.28
CA VAL A 225 9.13 -2.02 -18.42
C VAL A 225 10.26 -1.23 -17.77
N ASN A 226 10.39 0.03 -18.15
CA ASN A 226 11.41 0.93 -17.64
C ASN A 226 11.13 1.31 -16.18
N THR A 227 12.15 1.22 -15.33
CA THR A 227 12.09 1.68 -13.93
C THR A 227 12.32 3.17 -13.80
N THR A 228 12.73 3.87 -14.86
CA THR A 228 12.71 5.33 -14.91
C THR A 228 11.31 5.81 -15.28
N THR A 229 10.60 6.28 -14.28
CA THR A 229 9.20 6.74 -14.38
C THR A 229 9.10 8.25 -14.43
N MET A 230 8.04 8.78 -15.04
CA MET A 230 7.76 10.21 -15.08
C MET A 230 6.59 10.54 -14.15
N ILE A 231 6.77 11.51 -13.27
CA ILE A 231 5.71 12.01 -12.38
C ILE A 231 5.35 13.43 -12.82
N VAL A 232 4.10 13.62 -13.26
CA VAL A 232 3.54 14.91 -13.67
C VAL A 232 2.93 15.61 -12.45
N LEU A 233 3.32 16.87 -12.25
CA LEU A 233 2.98 17.69 -11.08
C LEU A 233 2.63 19.12 -11.51
N PRO A 234 1.80 19.87 -10.73
CA PRO A 234 1.65 21.29 -10.93
C PRO A 234 2.94 22.05 -10.53
N GLU A 235 3.36 22.99 -11.37
CA GLU A 235 4.47 23.91 -11.10
C GLU A 235 4.03 25.05 -10.17
N ASN A 236 4.74 25.19 -9.05
CA ASN A 236 4.46 26.18 -8.00
C ASN A 236 2.98 26.13 -7.57
N LEU A 237 2.34 27.29 -7.43
CA LEU A 237 0.92 27.38 -7.06
C LEU A 237 -0.02 27.45 -8.28
N SER A 238 0.53 27.33 -9.49
CA SER A 238 -0.23 27.35 -10.74
C SER A 238 -0.80 25.97 -11.09
N PHE A 239 -1.59 25.89 -12.17
CA PHE A 239 -1.96 24.61 -12.79
C PHE A 239 -1.08 24.25 -13.99
N ARG A 240 0.06 24.92 -14.18
CA ARG A 240 0.97 24.58 -15.27
C ARG A 240 1.61 23.22 -15.00
N PRO A 241 1.44 22.21 -15.87
CA PRO A 241 2.08 20.91 -15.69
C PRO A 241 3.60 21.01 -15.84
N THR A 242 4.32 20.31 -14.97
CA THR A 242 5.75 20.02 -15.06
C THR A 242 5.96 18.53 -14.78
N ALA A 243 7.16 18.02 -15.04
CA ALA A 243 7.47 16.63 -14.74
C ALA A 243 8.84 16.47 -14.08
N VAL A 244 8.99 15.38 -13.34
CA VAL A 244 10.26 14.87 -12.86
C VAL A 244 10.38 13.41 -13.27
N THR A 245 11.59 12.99 -13.63
CA THR A 245 11.89 11.58 -13.82
C THR A 245 12.58 11.04 -12.58
N ILE A 246 12.26 9.80 -12.24
CA ILE A 246 12.88 9.11 -11.12
C ILE A 246 13.08 7.64 -11.47
N ASP A 247 14.30 7.15 -11.23
CA ASP A 247 14.60 5.72 -11.27
C ASP A 247 14.17 5.08 -9.94
N ILE A 248 13.30 4.09 -10.06
CA ILE A 248 12.70 3.39 -8.94
C ILE A 248 13.07 1.90 -8.89
N ASP A 249 14.11 1.46 -9.59
CA ASP A 249 14.54 0.05 -9.64
C ASP A 249 14.69 -0.57 -8.24
N MET A 250 15.37 0.12 -7.31
CA MET A 250 15.53 -0.35 -5.93
C MET A 250 14.18 -0.57 -5.23
N TYR A 251 13.20 0.30 -5.46
CA TYR A 251 11.87 0.19 -4.87
C TYR A 251 11.11 -1.00 -5.46
N VAL A 252 11.18 -1.19 -6.79
CA VAL A 252 10.57 -2.31 -7.50
C VAL A 252 11.14 -3.64 -7.01
N ARG A 253 12.47 -3.76 -6.90
CA ARG A 253 13.12 -4.97 -6.37
C ARG A 253 12.73 -5.26 -4.93
N ARG A 254 12.77 -4.26 -4.05
CA ARG A 254 12.36 -4.44 -2.64
C ARG A 254 10.90 -4.88 -2.56
N LEU A 255 10.04 -4.21 -3.32
CA LEU A 255 8.62 -4.50 -3.39
C LEU A 255 8.36 -5.95 -3.84
N ALA A 256 9.04 -6.43 -4.88
CA ALA A 256 8.92 -7.81 -5.36
C ALA A 256 9.23 -8.83 -4.25
N HIS A 257 10.31 -8.61 -3.48
CA HIS A 257 10.66 -9.47 -2.36
C HIS A 257 9.63 -9.42 -1.23
N GLN A 258 9.17 -8.21 -0.89
CA GLN A 258 8.17 -8.04 0.17
C GLN A 258 6.85 -8.70 -0.20
N LEU A 259 6.40 -8.53 -1.44
CA LEU A 259 5.17 -9.13 -1.94
C LEU A 259 5.24 -10.66 -1.91
N ALA A 260 6.36 -11.25 -2.34
CA ALA A 260 6.58 -12.70 -2.27
C ALA A 260 6.58 -13.25 -0.84
N SER A 261 6.82 -12.40 0.16
CA SER A 261 6.79 -12.75 1.59
C SER A 261 5.44 -12.48 2.27
N VAL A 262 4.46 -11.93 1.56
CA VAL A 262 3.12 -11.70 2.12
C VAL A 262 2.47 -13.06 2.41
N PRO A 263 2.08 -13.36 3.66
CA PRO A 263 1.42 -14.60 3.99
C PRO A 263 0.11 -14.74 3.21
N ARG A 264 -0.27 -15.96 2.85
CA ARG A 264 -1.59 -16.18 2.26
C ARG A 264 -2.65 -15.82 3.28
N ALA A 265 -3.66 -15.08 2.82
CA ALA A 265 -4.75 -14.64 3.67
C ALA A 265 -5.53 -15.85 4.23
N ALA A 266 -5.69 -16.90 3.44
CA ALA A 266 -6.27 -18.18 3.88
C ALA A 266 -5.54 -18.76 5.10
N ASP A 267 -4.20 -18.84 5.07
CA ASP A 267 -3.40 -19.36 6.18
C ASP A 267 -3.55 -18.54 7.46
N ILE A 268 -3.79 -17.22 7.33
CA ILE A 268 -4.07 -16.36 8.49
C ILE A 268 -5.46 -16.66 9.05
N LEU A 269 -6.45 -16.89 8.19
CA LEU A 269 -7.82 -17.19 8.63
C LEU A 269 -7.94 -18.56 9.31
N ASP A 270 -7.15 -19.54 8.91
CA ASP A 270 -7.10 -20.86 9.57
C ASP A 270 -6.67 -20.77 11.05
N ALA A 271 -5.97 -19.69 11.42
CA ALA A 271 -5.56 -19.43 12.79
C ALA A 271 -6.58 -18.61 13.60
N ILE A 272 -7.67 -18.15 12.97
CA ILE A 272 -8.71 -17.34 13.62
C ILE A 272 -9.81 -18.24 14.17
N PRO A 273 -10.32 -18.01 15.40
CA PRO A 273 -11.45 -18.76 15.94
C PRO A 273 -12.70 -18.67 15.05
N ASP A 274 -13.39 -19.80 14.89
CA ASP A 274 -14.64 -19.87 14.16
C ASP A 274 -15.67 -18.86 14.67
N GLY A 275 -16.36 -18.19 13.75
CA GLY A 275 -17.35 -17.16 14.08
C GLY A 275 -16.78 -15.77 14.40
N THR A 276 -15.45 -15.59 14.36
CA THR A 276 -14.84 -14.25 14.44
C THR A 276 -15.27 -13.44 13.22
N GLN A 277 -15.91 -12.30 13.47
CA GLN A 277 -16.39 -11.39 12.43
C GLN A 277 -16.32 -9.94 12.92
N LEU A 278 -16.00 -9.00 12.04
CA LEU A 278 -16.13 -7.57 12.30
C LEU A 278 -17.61 -7.17 12.42
N PRO A 279 -17.98 -6.28 13.35
CA PRO A 279 -19.35 -5.83 13.50
C PRO A 279 -19.83 -5.06 12.25
N ALA A 280 -21.14 -4.86 12.12
CA ALA A 280 -21.63 -3.83 11.21
C ALA A 280 -21.04 -2.47 11.61
N HIS A 281 -20.74 -1.63 10.62
CA HIS A 281 -20.31 -0.27 10.91
C HIS A 281 -21.54 0.56 11.31
N PRO A 282 -21.50 1.32 12.41
CA PRO A 282 -22.62 2.17 12.82
C PRO A 282 -23.03 3.16 11.72
N ASP A 283 -24.33 3.42 11.60
CA ASP A 283 -24.84 4.44 10.69
C ASP A 283 -24.43 5.86 11.14
N ASP A 284 -24.47 6.84 10.23
CA ASP A 284 -24.05 8.23 10.52
C ASP A 284 -24.90 8.91 11.61
N GLY A 285 -26.05 8.33 11.99
CA GLY A 285 -26.94 8.80 13.06
C GLY A 285 -26.98 7.92 14.31
N ALA A 286 -26.10 6.92 14.42
CA ALA A 286 -26.01 6.04 15.56
C ALA A 286 -25.68 6.81 16.85
N ASP A 287 -26.23 6.37 17.98
CA ASP A 287 -25.92 6.99 19.26
C ASP A 287 -24.53 6.57 19.79
N ASN A 288 -24.08 7.22 20.87
CA ASN A 288 -22.75 6.97 21.42
C ASN A 288 -22.60 5.54 21.97
N ASP A 289 -23.67 4.93 22.47
CA ASP A 289 -23.64 3.58 23.05
C ASP A 289 -23.53 2.52 21.94
N GLU A 290 -24.24 2.71 20.83
CA GLU A 290 -24.13 1.90 19.61
C GLU A 290 -22.71 1.95 19.03
N VAL A 291 -22.14 3.15 18.91
CA VAL A 291 -20.77 3.34 18.43
C VAL A 291 -19.75 2.67 19.37
N ALA A 292 -19.92 2.82 20.69
CA ALA A 292 -19.04 2.22 21.69
C ALA A 292 -19.12 0.68 21.68
N ALA A 293 -20.32 0.11 21.50
CA ALA A 293 -20.53 -1.32 21.38
C ALA A 293 -19.85 -1.87 20.11
N ALA A 294 -20.05 -1.22 18.95
CA ALA A 294 -19.40 -1.60 17.71
C ALA A 294 -17.86 -1.48 17.79
N ALA A 295 -17.34 -0.42 18.41
CA ALA A 295 -15.90 -0.27 18.61
C ALA A 295 -15.32 -1.38 19.52
N THR A 296 -16.07 -1.82 20.53
CA THR A 296 -15.67 -2.91 21.42
C THR A 296 -15.66 -4.25 20.68
N ALA A 297 -16.73 -4.59 19.97
CA ALA A 297 -16.78 -5.79 19.14
C ALA A 297 -15.68 -5.81 18.06
N ALA A 298 -15.38 -4.67 17.44
CA ALA A 298 -14.29 -4.56 16.48
C ALA A 298 -12.92 -4.82 17.11
N ARG A 299 -12.66 -4.31 18.33
CA ARG A 299 -11.41 -4.59 19.06
C ARG A 299 -11.29 -6.06 19.44
N GLU A 300 -12.37 -6.70 19.87
CA GLU A 300 -12.40 -8.15 20.17
C GLU A 300 -12.07 -8.98 18.93
N ALA A 301 -12.71 -8.68 17.79
CA ALA A 301 -12.42 -9.34 16.51
C ALA A 301 -10.97 -9.12 16.02
N LEU A 302 -10.35 -8.00 16.38
CA LEU A 302 -8.93 -7.72 16.05
C LEU A 302 -7.94 -8.37 17.02
N ALA A 303 -8.35 -8.71 18.24
CA ALA A 303 -7.46 -9.25 19.27
C ALA A 303 -6.89 -10.63 18.89
N VAL A 304 -7.64 -11.42 18.11
CA VAL A 304 -7.19 -12.72 17.59
C VAL A 304 -6.15 -12.61 16.48
N LEU A 305 -6.00 -11.42 15.89
CA LEU A 305 -5.02 -11.12 14.86
C LEU A 305 -3.88 -10.30 15.47
N PRO A 306 -2.72 -10.89 15.81
CA PRO A 306 -1.64 -10.16 16.45
C PRO A 306 -1.10 -9.06 15.53
N PRO A 307 -0.88 -7.83 16.03
CA PRO A 307 -0.25 -6.79 15.26
C PRO A 307 1.26 -7.02 15.23
N ARG A 308 1.92 -6.57 14.16
CA ARG A 308 3.38 -6.41 14.13
C ARG A 308 3.71 -4.92 14.17
N PHE A 309 3.79 -4.37 15.38
CA PHE A 309 4.08 -2.95 15.58
C PHE A 309 5.55 -2.65 15.23
N THR A 310 5.78 -1.72 14.31
CA THR A 310 7.11 -1.32 13.80
C THR A 310 7.10 0.17 13.46
N ASP A 311 8.27 0.71 13.10
CA ASP A 311 8.39 2.12 12.69
C ASP A 311 7.60 2.44 11.41
N GLY A 312 7.29 1.43 10.59
CA GLY A 312 6.44 1.57 9.41
C GLY A 312 4.94 1.73 9.71
N CYS A 313 4.51 1.56 10.97
CA CYS A 313 3.10 1.61 11.33
C CYS A 313 2.49 3.02 11.33
N VAL A 314 3.30 4.09 11.29
CA VAL A 314 2.83 5.48 11.44
C VAL A 314 1.78 5.87 10.39
N SER A 315 1.85 5.31 9.17
CA SER A 315 0.88 5.57 8.10
C SER A 315 -0.39 4.72 8.20
N CYS A 316 -0.38 3.68 9.03
CA CYS A 316 -1.47 2.72 9.16
C CYS A 316 -2.68 3.33 9.90
N PRO A 317 -3.92 3.11 9.41
CA PRO A 317 -5.13 3.55 10.12
C PRO A 317 -5.28 2.99 11.53
N LEU A 318 -4.66 1.84 11.82
CA LEU A 318 -4.72 1.19 13.13
C LEU A 318 -3.59 1.64 14.07
N PHE A 319 -2.76 2.62 13.69
CA PHE A 319 -1.55 3.01 14.41
C PHE A 319 -1.81 3.28 15.90
N HIS A 320 -2.77 4.15 16.23
CA HIS A 320 -3.08 4.52 17.61
C HIS A 320 -3.53 3.31 18.43
N SER A 321 -4.50 2.54 17.93
CA SER A 321 -4.98 1.32 18.59
C SER A 321 -3.87 0.30 18.82
N CYS A 322 -3.03 0.03 17.81
CA CYS A 322 -1.92 -0.93 17.93
C CYS A 322 -0.80 -0.41 18.83
N ARG A 323 -0.56 0.91 18.86
CA ARG A 323 0.40 1.54 19.77
C ARG A 323 -0.07 1.39 21.22
N ASP A 324 -1.34 1.69 21.49
CA ASP A 324 -1.90 1.60 22.84
C ASP A 324 -1.95 0.13 23.31
N GLU A 325 -2.21 -0.82 22.40
CA GLU A 325 -2.08 -2.26 22.65
C GLU A 325 -0.63 -2.64 23.02
N ALA A 326 0.35 -2.18 22.24
CA ALA A 326 1.77 -2.42 22.53
C ALA A 326 2.20 -1.81 23.87
N GLU A 327 1.68 -0.64 24.24
CA GLU A 327 1.91 -0.01 25.54
C GLU A 327 1.30 -0.81 26.70
N ARG A 328 0.02 -1.19 26.60
CA ARG A 328 -0.68 -1.97 27.63
C ARG A 328 0.00 -3.31 27.91
N HIS A 329 0.52 -3.97 26.87
CA HIS A 329 1.23 -5.24 27.00
C HIS A 329 2.71 -5.09 27.34
N GLY A 330 3.22 -3.85 27.51
CA GLY A 330 4.64 -3.59 27.75
C GLY A 330 5.53 -4.20 26.68
N SER A 331 5.13 -4.13 25.41
CA SER A 331 5.83 -4.75 24.28
C SER A 331 7.12 -4.01 23.96
N ILE A 332 8.21 -4.76 23.70
CA ILE A 332 9.49 -4.18 23.25
C ILE A 332 9.33 -3.46 21.91
N ALA A 333 8.38 -3.87 21.07
CA ALA A 333 8.08 -3.21 19.81
C ALA A 333 7.77 -1.71 20.00
N ARG A 334 7.27 -1.31 21.17
CA ARG A 334 6.99 0.09 21.50
C ARG A 334 8.24 0.97 21.58
N LEU A 335 9.40 0.37 21.80
CA LEU A 335 10.72 1.01 21.85
C LEU A 335 11.37 1.17 20.46
N GLY A 336 10.70 0.72 19.39
CA GLY A 336 11.15 0.85 18.01
C GLY A 336 11.75 -0.45 17.43
N THR A 337 11.78 -0.54 16.11
CA THR A 337 12.12 -1.80 15.39
C THR A 337 13.54 -2.27 15.68
N ALA A 338 14.49 -1.36 15.84
CA ALA A 338 15.89 -1.70 16.13
C ALA A 338 16.06 -2.38 17.50
N VAL A 339 15.35 -1.87 18.53
CA VAL A 339 15.37 -2.44 19.88
C VAL A 339 14.67 -3.80 19.88
N ALA A 340 13.49 -3.89 19.26
CA ALA A 340 12.76 -5.15 19.12
C ALA A 340 13.58 -6.23 18.39
N GLY A 341 14.23 -5.87 17.28
CA GLY A 341 15.11 -6.78 16.55
C GLY A 341 16.30 -7.26 17.38
N SER A 342 16.89 -6.38 18.20
CA SER A 342 18.00 -6.74 19.09
C SER A 342 17.58 -7.65 20.25
N CYS A 343 16.31 -7.62 20.64
CA CYS A 343 15.76 -8.48 21.70
C CYS A 343 15.27 -9.84 21.17
N GLY A 344 15.19 -10.02 19.84
CA GLY A 344 14.79 -11.28 19.21
C GLY A 344 13.43 -11.78 19.72
N ASN A 345 13.42 -12.97 20.30
CA ASN A 345 12.20 -13.60 20.83
C ASN A 345 11.78 -13.10 22.23
N VAL A 346 12.54 -12.19 22.84
CA VAL A 346 12.12 -11.53 24.08
C VAL A 346 11.21 -10.37 23.66
N THR A 347 9.91 -10.48 23.93
CA THR A 347 8.90 -9.56 23.36
C THR A 347 8.33 -8.56 24.35
N SER A 348 8.54 -8.73 25.66
CA SER A 348 8.10 -7.78 26.69
C SER A 348 9.26 -7.06 27.38
N ILE A 349 9.03 -5.79 27.70
CA ILE A 349 9.99 -4.92 28.39
C ILE A 349 10.33 -5.51 29.75
N THR A 350 9.35 -5.99 30.51
CA THR A 350 9.57 -6.66 31.80
C THR A 350 10.46 -7.89 31.65
N ALA A 351 10.20 -8.76 30.68
CA ALA A 351 11.01 -9.95 30.46
C ALA A 351 12.46 -9.62 30.06
N ALA A 352 12.67 -8.55 29.30
CA ALA A 352 14.01 -8.06 28.96
C ALA A 352 14.74 -7.49 30.19
N LEU A 353 14.07 -6.69 31.02
CA LEU A 353 14.64 -6.15 32.25
C LEU A 353 14.98 -7.27 33.26
N ASP A 354 14.13 -8.28 33.39
CA ASP A 354 14.39 -9.42 34.27
C ASP A 354 15.57 -10.28 33.80
N LEU A 355 15.76 -10.43 32.49
CA LEU A 355 16.98 -11.05 31.94
C LEU A 355 18.21 -10.17 32.21
N ALA A 356 18.09 -8.85 32.02
CA ALA A 356 19.19 -7.90 32.20
C ALA A 356 19.70 -7.90 33.66
N ASP A 357 18.78 -8.00 34.62
CA ASP A 357 19.08 -8.03 36.05
C ASP A 357 19.35 -9.43 36.59
N GLY A 358 19.22 -10.48 35.76
CA GLY A 358 19.39 -11.87 36.18
C GLY A 358 18.28 -12.40 37.10
N ARG A 359 17.14 -11.70 37.19
CA ARG A 359 15.93 -12.17 37.92
C ARG A 359 15.25 -13.34 37.22
N ARG A 360 15.48 -13.49 35.91
CA ARG A 360 14.98 -14.60 35.10
C ARG A 360 16.14 -15.26 34.36
N ALA A 361 16.18 -16.60 34.37
CA ALA A 361 17.13 -17.36 33.57
C ALA A 361 16.68 -17.42 32.09
N PRO A 362 17.61 -17.37 31.12
CA PRO A 362 17.28 -17.60 29.72
C PRO A 362 16.80 -19.04 29.50
N SER A 363 15.79 -19.22 28.66
CA SER A 363 15.19 -20.51 28.33
C SER A 363 15.91 -21.27 27.21
N ASN A 364 16.70 -20.57 26.39
CA ASN A 364 17.41 -21.14 25.24
C ASN A 364 18.66 -20.33 24.86
N ALA A 365 19.46 -20.84 23.92
CA ALA A 365 20.72 -20.21 23.51
C ALA A 365 20.54 -18.81 22.88
N SER A 366 19.45 -18.60 22.12
CA SER A 366 19.15 -17.28 21.54
C SER A 366 18.88 -16.25 22.64
N GLU A 367 18.10 -16.65 23.65
CA GLU A 367 17.78 -15.79 24.78
C GLU A 367 18.99 -15.55 25.69
N ALA A 368 19.88 -16.52 25.84
CA ALA A 368 21.12 -16.36 26.58
C ALA A 368 22.04 -15.29 25.95
N ALA A 369 22.13 -15.25 24.62
CA ALA A 369 22.88 -14.21 23.91
C ALA A 369 22.27 -12.81 24.13
N VAL A 370 20.94 -12.69 24.07
CA VAL A 370 20.21 -11.45 24.35
C VAL A 370 20.40 -11.01 25.80
N ALA A 371 20.27 -11.93 26.76
CA ALA A 371 20.44 -11.65 28.19
C ALA A 371 21.84 -11.10 28.50
N ALA A 372 22.89 -11.68 27.91
CA ALA A 372 24.26 -11.20 28.08
C ALA A 372 24.45 -9.77 27.54
N ALA A 373 23.83 -9.42 26.40
CA ALA A 373 23.85 -8.07 25.86
C ALA A 373 23.09 -7.07 26.74
N LEU A 374 21.90 -7.44 27.19
CA LEU A 374 21.06 -6.63 28.08
C LEU A 374 21.75 -6.38 29.43
N ALA A 375 22.38 -7.38 30.04
CA ALA A 375 23.11 -7.24 31.30
C ALA A 375 24.29 -6.24 31.18
N ARG A 376 25.05 -6.29 30.07
CA ARG A 376 26.09 -5.30 29.78
C ARG A 376 25.50 -3.90 29.62
N GLY A 377 24.40 -3.76 28.90
CA GLY A 377 23.69 -2.50 28.72
C GLY A 377 23.19 -1.91 30.05
N ALA A 378 22.58 -2.73 30.90
CA ALA A 378 22.12 -2.32 32.22
C ALA A 378 23.27 -1.89 33.14
N ALA A 379 24.41 -2.60 33.10
CA ALA A 379 25.61 -2.19 33.83
C ALA A 379 26.14 -0.83 33.34
N ALA A 380 26.24 -0.63 32.02
CA ALA A 380 26.67 0.64 31.43
C ALA A 380 25.72 1.80 31.78
N ALA A 381 24.41 1.58 31.70
CA ALA A 381 23.40 2.57 32.08
C ALA A 381 23.51 2.96 33.56
N ARG A 382 23.70 1.98 34.47
CA ARG A 382 23.92 2.25 35.91
C ARG A 382 25.19 3.05 36.18
N ILE A 383 26.27 2.81 35.45
CA ILE A 383 27.51 3.59 35.56
C ILE A 383 27.28 5.02 35.08
N ALA A 384 26.65 5.19 33.92
CA ALA A 384 26.39 6.49 33.33
C ALA A 384 25.49 7.38 34.22
N THR A 385 24.42 6.81 34.80
CA THR A 385 23.51 7.57 35.67
C THR A 385 24.12 7.91 37.03
N ARG A 386 25.01 7.06 37.57
CA ARG A 386 25.75 7.36 38.81
C ARG A 386 26.83 8.44 38.62
N GLY A 387 27.30 8.68 37.40
CA GLY A 387 28.23 9.77 37.11
C GLY A 387 27.56 11.14 36.87
N LEU A 388 26.22 11.17 36.79
CA LEU A 388 25.41 12.37 36.59
C LEU A 388 24.73 12.87 37.87
N ALA A 389 24.76 12.06 38.94
CA ALA A 389 24.32 12.40 40.29
C ALA A 389 25.54 12.71 41.16
#